data_AF-A0ABD3FFM6-F1
#
_entry.id   AF-A0ABD3FFM6-F1
#
_cell.length_a   1.000
_cell.length_b   1.000
_cell.length_c   1.000
_cell.angle_alpha   90.00
_cell.angle_beta   90.00
_cell.angle_gamma   90.00
#
_symmetry.space_group_name_H-M   'P 1'
#
loop_
_entity.id
_entity.type
_entity.pdbx_description
1 polymer ?
#
loop_
_entity_poly.entity_id
_entity_poly.type
_entity_poly.pdbx_seq_one_letter_code
_entity_poly.pdbx_strand_id
1 'polypeptide(L)'
;MSEVQAAYAEDPDQDLPSLLAPIENTSSVWANMRAGLKESEKTQNYEAVVIYHPAAGWIVKPEVTPEAYGHNMLADEEDRVSIDAVQSGHSTPDPTSKFTPALGWDSTKNYELIAGMRDAFTGPVIDLENHYEGAHDSFSLTRPIWNASDVRTGLYHGVYGGATGFTYGCNSVWQMYEPRADLVSDAVYYDPQINQNATGSWRRDIYLEGATQIQYVTKPLQNLTTAVLETLEPARELLASTSTHTGKSANTYEGTRYISVLVSRNRDRYYVYTGHGDAFSLELSKGSGARTGTGRWFSPRDGQYTETATVDVPEGNTTRIDFTPPSSGSVDDDWLLVLEF
;
A
#
# COMPACT_ATOMS: atom_id res chain seq x y z
N MET A 1 11.77 11.15 -18.95
CA MET A 1 10.31 11.34 -19.10
C MET A 1 9.89 12.81 -19.13
N SER A 2 10.52 13.72 -18.36
CA SER A 2 10.12 15.12 -18.34
C SER A 2 10.13 15.82 -19.71
N GLU A 3 11.12 15.57 -20.58
CA GLU A 3 11.16 16.16 -21.93
C GLU A 3 10.07 15.61 -22.86
N VAL A 4 9.79 14.30 -22.82
CA VAL A 4 8.74 13.67 -23.63
C VAL A 4 7.34 14.01 -23.10
N GLN A 5 7.18 14.15 -21.80
CA GLN A 5 5.94 14.63 -21.16
C GLN A 5 5.71 16.12 -21.45
N ALA A 6 6.77 16.94 -21.46
CA ALA A 6 6.69 18.34 -21.87
C ALA A 6 6.32 18.45 -23.35
N ALA A 7 6.97 17.66 -24.23
CA ALA A 7 6.60 17.59 -25.64
C ALA A 7 5.15 17.16 -25.81
N TYR A 8 4.69 16.12 -25.09
CA TYR A 8 3.28 15.71 -25.08
C TYR A 8 2.32 16.82 -24.67
N ALA A 9 2.69 17.64 -23.68
CA ALA A 9 1.86 18.77 -23.25
C ALA A 9 1.75 19.87 -24.34
N GLU A 10 2.76 20.00 -25.21
CA GLU A 10 2.76 20.93 -26.34
C GLU A 10 1.99 20.38 -27.56
N ASP A 11 2.18 19.10 -27.89
CA ASP A 11 1.48 18.40 -28.96
C ASP A 11 1.16 16.94 -28.56
N PRO A 12 -0.10 16.67 -28.13
CA PRO A 12 -0.53 15.32 -27.77
C PRO A 12 -0.65 14.33 -28.92
N ASP A 13 -0.71 14.81 -30.17
CA ASP A 13 -0.98 13.98 -31.36
C ASP A 13 0.30 13.58 -32.12
N GLN A 14 1.48 14.01 -31.63
CA GLN A 14 2.77 13.63 -32.20
C GLN A 14 3.15 12.17 -31.90
N ASP A 15 4.14 11.64 -32.62
CA ASP A 15 4.69 10.30 -32.40
C ASP A 15 5.56 10.24 -31.13
N LEU A 16 4.91 10.20 -29.96
CA LEU A 16 5.58 10.19 -28.65
C LEU A 16 6.60 9.05 -28.49
N PRO A 17 6.34 7.81 -28.96
CA PRO A 17 7.35 6.75 -28.95
C PRO A 17 8.66 7.14 -29.65
N SER A 18 8.60 7.91 -30.74
CA SER A 18 9.81 8.34 -31.47
C SER A 18 10.67 9.36 -30.71
N LEU A 19 10.10 10.02 -29.70
CA LEU A 19 10.79 10.99 -28.85
C LEU A 19 11.50 10.32 -27.66
N LEU A 20 11.23 9.03 -27.40
CA LEU A 20 11.91 8.31 -26.34
C LEU A 20 13.31 7.94 -26.79
N ALA A 21 14.29 8.24 -25.92
CA ALA A 21 15.63 7.71 -26.09
C ALA A 21 15.61 6.17 -26.08
N PRO A 22 16.57 5.51 -26.75
CA PRO A 22 16.68 4.05 -26.70
C PRO A 22 16.68 3.54 -25.26
N ILE A 23 15.98 2.43 -25.03
CA ILE A 23 15.95 1.79 -23.72
C ILE A 23 17.27 1.05 -23.51
N GLU A 24 17.98 1.38 -22.44
CA GLU A 24 19.20 0.69 -22.03
C GLU A 24 18.88 -0.29 -20.89
N ASN A 25 19.22 -1.57 -21.09
CA ASN A 25 19.14 -2.55 -20.01
C ASN A 25 20.35 -2.38 -19.07
N THR A 26 20.08 -1.94 -17.85
CA THR A 26 21.09 -1.74 -16.80
C THR A 26 21.05 -2.80 -15.70
N SER A 27 20.30 -3.90 -15.85
CA SER A 27 20.14 -4.93 -14.81
C SER A 27 21.48 -5.51 -14.33
N SER A 28 22.47 -5.63 -15.22
CA SER A 28 23.82 -6.10 -14.86
C SER A 28 24.55 -5.19 -13.87
N VAL A 29 24.29 -3.88 -13.89
CA VAL A 29 24.87 -2.93 -12.93
C VAL A 29 24.31 -3.20 -11.54
N TRP A 30 23.00 -3.38 -11.45
CA TRP A 30 22.29 -3.67 -10.20
C TRP A 30 22.67 -5.04 -9.61
N ALA A 31 22.76 -6.07 -10.45
CA ALA A 31 23.23 -7.40 -10.07
C ALA A 31 24.65 -7.36 -9.48
N ASN A 32 25.59 -6.68 -10.17
CA ASN A 32 26.96 -6.53 -9.68
C ASN A 32 27.04 -5.75 -8.35
N MET A 33 26.27 -4.67 -8.20
CA MET A 33 26.20 -3.92 -6.95
C MET A 33 25.69 -4.79 -5.80
N ARG A 34 24.60 -5.53 -6.03
CA ARG A 34 24.01 -6.48 -5.08
C ARG A 34 25.02 -7.56 -4.69
N ALA A 35 25.73 -8.15 -5.66
CA ALA A 35 26.73 -9.19 -5.41
C ALA A 35 27.88 -8.68 -4.52
N GLY A 36 28.43 -7.50 -4.84
CA GLY A 36 29.50 -6.90 -4.06
C GLY A 36 29.08 -6.57 -2.61
N LEU A 37 27.86 -6.06 -2.42
CA LEU A 37 27.31 -5.81 -1.08
C LEU A 37 27.19 -7.11 -0.29
N LYS A 38 26.60 -8.16 -0.87
CA LYS A 38 26.45 -9.46 -0.19
C LYS A 38 27.79 -10.11 0.14
N GLU A 39 28.77 -10.02 -0.76
CA GLU A 39 30.12 -10.55 -0.51
C GLU A 39 30.76 -9.83 0.68
N SER A 40 30.70 -8.49 0.70
CA SER A 40 31.24 -7.68 1.80
C SER A 40 30.59 -8.02 3.14
N GLU A 41 29.25 -8.04 3.21
CA GLU A 41 28.52 -8.37 4.44
C GLU A 41 28.82 -9.80 4.93
N LYS A 42 28.95 -10.75 4.00
CA LYS A 42 29.31 -12.14 4.33
C LYS A 42 30.68 -12.25 4.98
N THR A 43 31.66 -11.40 4.63
CA THR A 43 32.98 -11.37 5.31
C THR A 43 32.87 -10.99 6.78
N GLN A 44 31.78 -10.33 7.18
CA GLN A 44 31.47 -9.94 8.55
C GLN A 44 30.51 -10.92 9.26
N ASN A 45 30.21 -12.08 8.63
CA ASN A 45 29.22 -13.06 9.08
C ASN A 45 27.77 -12.55 9.11
N TYR A 46 27.43 -11.58 8.26
CA TYR A 46 26.05 -11.15 8.05
C TYR A 46 25.42 -11.80 6.81
N GLU A 47 24.11 -12.04 6.89
CA GLU A 47 23.28 -12.37 5.73
C GLU A 47 22.43 -11.15 5.37
N ALA A 48 22.76 -10.51 4.25
CA ALA A 48 22.08 -9.30 3.83
C ALA A 48 20.68 -9.60 3.28
N VAL A 49 19.67 -8.90 3.80
CA VAL A 49 18.35 -8.78 3.19
C VAL A 49 18.45 -7.79 2.04
N VAL A 50 18.10 -8.23 0.84
CA VAL A 50 18.15 -7.40 -0.37
C VAL A 50 16.73 -7.04 -0.78
N ILE A 51 16.49 -5.76 -1.01
CA ILE A 51 15.25 -5.22 -1.56
C ILE A 51 15.65 -4.31 -2.71
N TYR A 52 14.90 -4.35 -3.81
CA TYR A 52 15.07 -3.42 -4.93
C TYR A 52 13.92 -2.43 -4.89
N HIS A 53 14.21 -1.13 -4.93
CA HIS A 53 13.18 -0.09 -5.03
C HIS A 53 12.89 0.20 -6.52
N PRO A 54 11.77 -0.28 -7.09
CA PRO A 54 11.44 -0.01 -8.48
C PRO A 54 10.96 1.44 -8.67
N ALA A 55 10.81 1.86 -9.93
CA ALA A 55 10.06 3.07 -10.24
C ALA A 55 8.54 2.87 -10.00
N ALA A 56 7.76 3.95 -10.00
CA ALA A 56 6.29 3.89 -9.90
C ALA A 56 5.56 3.48 -11.21
N GLY A 57 6.30 3.06 -12.24
CA GLY A 57 5.77 2.82 -13.57
C GLY A 57 6.78 2.19 -14.52
N TRP A 58 6.32 1.77 -15.69
CA TRP A 58 7.12 1.07 -16.69
C TRP A 58 6.79 1.56 -18.09
N ILE A 59 7.72 1.32 -19.02
CA ILE A 59 7.60 1.70 -20.42
C ILE A 59 6.83 0.59 -21.17
N VAL A 60 5.90 1.00 -22.02
CA VAL A 60 5.14 0.08 -22.89
C VAL A 60 5.37 0.34 -24.38
N LYS A 61 5.97 1.49 -24.73
CA LYS A 61 6.41 1.82 -26.09
C LYS A 61 7.72 2.61 -26.05
N PRO A 62 8.63 2.44 -27.03
CA PRO A 62 8.52 1.56 -28.19
C PRO A 62 8.65 0.07 -27.86
N GLU A 63 9.25 -0.25 -26.71
CA GLU A 63 9.43 -1.60 -26.21
C GLU A 63 8.83 -1.72 -24.81
N VAL A 64 8.32 -2.91 -24.49
CA VAL A 64 7.71 -3.18 -23.18
C VAL A 64 8.82 -3.56 -22.19
N THR A 65 9.00 -2.74 -21.17
CA THR A 65 9.85 -3.10 -20.02
C THR A 65 9.05 -3.88 -18.99
N PRO A 66 9.71 -4.65 -18.10
CA PRO A 66 9.02 -5.34 -17.01
C PRO A 66 8.17 -4.39 -16.16
N GLU A 67 7.07 -4.90 -15.62
CA GLU A 67 6.29 -4.19 -14.61
C GLU A 67 7.16 -3.82 -13.42
N ALA A 68 6.85 -2.69 -12.80
CA ALA A 68 7.71 -2.05 -11.81
C ALA A 68 7.61 -2.69 -10.41
N TYR A 69 7.91 -3.98 -10.34
CA TYR A 69 8.11 -4.76 -9.12
C TYR A 69 9.61 -5.02 -8.91
N GLY A 70 10.04 -5.08 -7.65
CA GLY A 70 11.44 -5.27 -7.29
C GLY A 70 12.02 -6.59 -7.82
N HIS A 71 11.26 -7.68 -7.76
CA HIS A 71 11.68 -8.99 -8.26
C HIS A 71 11.93 -9.01 -9.78
N ASN A 72 11.23 -8.17 -10.55
CA ASN A 72 11.42 -8.06 -11.99
C ASN A 72 12.74 -7.36 -12.36
N MET A 73 13.30 -6.56 -11.46
CA MET A 73 14.52 -5.78 -11.71
C MET A 73 15.79 -6.63 -11.53
N LEU A 74 15.69 -7.73 -10.77
CA LEU A 74 16.72 -8.74 -10.53
C LEU A 74 16.11 -10.13 -10.75
N ALA A 75 15.76 -10.43 -12.00
CA ALA A 75 14.95 -11.60 -12.37
C ALA A 75 15.71 -12.95 -12.31
N ASP A 76 17.04 -12.92 -12.38
CA ASP A 76 17.83 -14.14 -12.27
C ASP A 76 17.79 -14.66 -10.82
N GLU A 77 17.52 -15.96 -10.63
CA GLU A 77 17.33 -16.55 -9.30
C GLU A 77 18.55 -16.35 -8.38
N GLU A 78 19.75 -16.31 -8.94
CA GLU A 78 20.98 -16.05 -8.18
C GLU A 78 21.05 -14.62 -7.59
N ASP A 79 20.35 -13.68 -8.23
CA ASP A 79 20.27 -12.27 -7.87
C ASP A 79 18.96 -11.87 -7.18
N ARG A 80 18.01 -12.81 -7.09
CA ARG A 80 16.69 -12.61 -6.51
C ARG A 80 16.72 -11.80 -5.21
N VAL A 81 15.80 -10.85 -5.12
CA VAL A 81 15.52 -10.06 -3.90
C VAL A 81 15.04 -10.96 -2.76
N SER A 82 15.33 -10.55 -1.52
CA SER A 82 14.85 -11.23 -0.30
C SER A 82 13.38 -10.91 -0.02
N ILE A 83 12.97 -9.67 -0.30
CA ILE A 83 11.59 -9.17 -0.17
C ILE A 83 11.27 -8.46 -1.48
N ASP A 84 10.14 -8.81 -2.09
CA ASP A 84 9.66 -8.10 -3.27
C ASP A 84 9.01 -6.78 -2.87
N ALA A 85 9.13 -5.78 -3.74
CA ALA A 85 8.80 -4.42 -3.41
C ALA A 85 8.13 -3.68 -4.56
N VAL A 86 7.29 -2.70 -4.22
CA VAL A 86 6.67 -1.78 -5.18
C VAL A 86 6.71 -0.35 -4.63
N GLN A 87 6.72 0.62 -5.53
CA GLN A 87 6.32 2.00 -5.24
C GLN A 87 4.90 2.18 -5.79
N SER A 88 3.88 2.16 -4.94
CA SER A 88 2.48 2.33 -5.37
C SER A 88 2.09 3.80 -5.58
N GLY A 89 2.81 4.72 -4.94
CA GLY A 89 2.59 6.16 -4.98
C GLY A 89 2.98 6.82 -6.31
N HIS A 90 2.61 8.07 -6.58
CA HIS A 90 1.76 8.96 -5.77
C HIS A 90 0.59 9.54 -6.59
N SER A 91 0.25 8.85 -7.69
CA SER A 91 -0.65 9.32 -8.73
C SER A 91 -1.87 8.42 -8.84
N THR A 92 -3.03 9.03 -9.04
CA THR A 92 -4.16 8.33 -9.65
C THR A 92 -4.16 8.57 -11.16
N PRO A 93 -4.24 7.51 -11.99
CA PRO A 93 -4.25 7.63 -13.44
C PRO A 93 -5.35 8.58 -13.93
N ASP A 94 -5.00 9.48 -14.84
CA ASP A 94 -6.00 10.27 -15.56
C ASP A 94 -6.58 9.41 -16.70
N PRO A 95 -7.86 8.98 -16.62
CA PRO A 95 -8.47 8.14 -17.65
C PRO A 95 -8.62 8.86 -19.00
N THR A 96 -8.44 10.19 -19.03
CA THR A 96 -8.49 11.01 -20.25
C THR A 96 -7.11 11.22 -20.89
N SER A 97 -6.03 10.80 -20.22
CA SER A 97 -4.67 10.93 -20.75
C SER A 97 -4.51 10.12 -22.03
N LYS A 98 -3.93 10.76 -23.06
CA LYS A 98 -3.50 10.12 -24.30
C LYS A 98 -2.01 9.75 -24.28
N PHE A 99 -1.30 10.03 -23.18
CA PHE A 99 0.08 9.61 -23.02
C PHE A 99 0.13 8.09 -22.84
N THR A 100 0.41 7.37 -23.92
CA THR A 100 0.51 5.90 -23.95
C THR A 100 1.92 5.30 -23.93
N PRO A 101 3.05 6.05 -23.98
CA PRO A 101 4.36 5.39 -23.96
C PRO A 101 4.77 4.73 -22.64
N ALA A 102 4.25 5.18 -21.51
CA ALA A 102 4.50 4.58 -20.19
C ALA A 102 3.21 4.47 -19.40
N LEU A 103 3.15 3.47 -18.53
CA LEU A 103 2.06 3.26 -17.58
C LEU A 103 2.59 3.45 -16.16
N GLY A 104 1.68 3.74 -15.25
CA GLY A 104 1.95 3.82 -13.82
C GLY A 104 0.81 3.18 -13.05
N TRP A 105 1.07 2.95 -11.77
CA TRP A 105 0.08 2.37 -10.86
C TRP A 105 -1.03 3.37 -10.51
N ASP A 106 -2.13 2.84 -9.97
CA ASP A 106 -3.14 3.64 -9.26
C ASP A 106 -2.86 3.57 -7.76
N SER A 107 -2.43 4.70 -7.18
CA SER A 107 -2.07 4.76 -5.76
C SER A 107 -3.24 4.44 -4.82
N THR A 108 -4.49 4.56 -5.26
CA THR A 108 -5.66 4.15 -4.46
C THR A 108 -5.91 2.64 -4.48
N LYS A 109 -5.14 1.89 -5.26
CA LYS A 109 -5.30 0.45 -5.50
C LYS A 109 -4.05 -0.35 -5.16
N ASN A 110 -3.24 0.09 -4.20
CA ASN A 110 -2.00 -0.59 -3.82
C ASN A 110 -2.19 -2.06 -3.39
N TYR A 111 -3.39 -2.45 -2.90
CA TYR A 111 -3.72 -3.85 -2.62
C TYR A 111 -3.68 -4.75 -3.86
N GLU A 112 -3.93 -4.23 -5.07
CA GLU A 112 -3.79 -5.00 -6.32
C GLU A 112 -2.33 -5.34 -6.56
N LEU A 113 -1.43 -4.41 -6.23
CA LEU A 113 0.02 -4.58 -6.35
C LEU A 113 0.53 -5.60 -5.32
N ILE A 114 0.05 -5.53 -4.08
CA ILE A 114 0.36 -6.53 -3.05
C ILE A 114 -0.10 -7.92 -3.49
N ALA A 115 -1.33 -8.05 -4.00
CA ALA A 115 -1.85 -9.32 -4.50
C ALA A 115 -1.01 -9.84 -5.68
N GLY A 116 -0.70 -8.99 -6.65
CA GLY A 116 0.12 -9.33 -7.81
C GLY A 116 1.53 -9.82 -7.43
N MET A 117 2.21 -9.13 -6.52
CA MET A 117 3.50 -9.58 -5.99
C MET A 117 3.39 -10.92 -5.27
N ARG A 118 2.34 -11.14 -4.45
CA ARG A 118 2.14 -12.41 -3.75
C ARG A 118 1.88 -13.59 -4.69
N ASP A 119 1.24 -13.35 -5.82
CA ASP A 119 0.99 -14.38 -6.84
C ASP A 119 2.26 -14.69 -7.65
N ALA A 120 3.13 -13.70 -7.87
CA ALA A 120 4.34 -13.82 -8.68
C ALA A 120 5.61 -14.20 -7.90
N PHE A 121 5.66 -13.94 -6.59
CA PHE A 121 6.88 -14.07 -5.77
C PHE A 121 6.65 -14.95 -4.53
N THR A 122 7.51 -15.97 -4.35
CA THR A 122 7.37 -16.96 -3.26
C THR A 122 7.93 -16.48 -1.90
N GLY A 123 8.02 -15.17 -1.68
CA GLY A 123 8.58 -14.57 -0.46
C GLY A 123 7.74 -13.40 0.06
N PRO A 124 8.24 -12.67 1.07
CA PRO A 124 7.55 -11.51 1.61
C PRO A 124 7.46 -10.40 0.57
N VAL A 125 6.38 -9.61 0.63
CA VAL A 125 6.16 -8.46 -0.26
C VAL A 125 5.90 -7.20 0.56
N ILE A 126 6.29 -6.03 0.03
CA ILE A 126 6.11 -4.74 0.71
C ILE A 126 5.83 -3.61 -0.29
N ASP A 127 4.97 -2.67 0.09
CA ASP A 127 4.86 -1.37 -0.57
C ASP A 127 5.86 -0.42 0.09
N LEU A 128 6.93 -0.07 -0.62
CA LEU A 128 8.05 0.74 -0.13
C LEU A 128 7.81 2.24 -0.24
N GLU A 129 6.88 2.66 -1.09
CA GLU A 129 6.64 4.09 -1.34
C GLU A 129 5.20 4.28 -1.83
N ASN A 130 4.30 4.45 -0.86
CA ASN A 130 2.91 4.80 -1.08
C ASN A 130 2.77 6.34 -1.28
N HIS A 131 1.55 6.87 -1.53
CA HIS A 131 1.34 8.31 -1.56
C HIS A 131 1.78 8.98 -0.25
N TYR A 132 2.42 10.14 -0.39
CA TYR A 132 3.00 10.88 0.74
C TYR A 132 1.98 11.80 1.39
N GLU A 133 1.88 11.79 2.72
CA GLU A 133 1.06 12.76 3.44
C GLU A 133 1.54 14.18 3.13
N GLY A 134 0.62 15.07 2.76
CA GLY A 134 0.92 16.45 2.39
C GLY A 134 1.45 16.64 0.97
N ALA A 135 1.62 15.57 0.17
CA ALA A 135 1.85 15.71 -1.27
C ALA A 135 0.52 15.89 -2.02
N HIS A 136 0.54 16.66 -3.09
CA HIS A 136 -0.55 16.62 -4.07
C HIS A 136 -0.56 15.28 -4.81
N ASP A 137 -1.75 14.79 -5.20
CA ASP A 137 -1.89 13.68 -6.13
C ASP A 137 -1.15 13.98 -7.44
N SER A 138 -0.28 13.05 -7.85
CA SER A 138 0.69 13.21 -8.94
C SER A 138 1.59 14.44 -8.80
N PHE A 139 1.76 14.92 -7.57
CA PHE A 139 2.43 16.17 -7.23
C PHE A 139 1.90 17.39 -8.01
N SER A 140 0.65 17.39 -8.44
CA SER A 140 0.05 18.49 -9.20
C SER A 140 -0.74 19.44 -8.31
N LEU A 141 -0.41 20.73 -8.34
CA LEU A 141 -1.14 21.77 -7.56
C LEU A 141 -2.64 21.85 -7.88
N THR A 142 -3.09 21.32 -9.02
CA THR A 142 -4.50 21.27 -9.42
C THR A 142 -5.27 20.07 -8.87
N ARG A 143 -4.57 19.11 -8.26
CA ARG A 143 -5.12 17.86 -7.72
C ARG A 143 -5.16 17.94 -6.19
N PRO A 144 -6.00 17.13 -5.50
CA PRO A 144 -6.09 17.17 -4.04
C PRO A 144 -4.77 16.79 -3.36
N ILE A 145 -4.63 17.17 -2.10
CA ILE A 145 -3.53 16.74 -1.22
C ILE A 145 -3.93 15.43 -0.55
N TRP A 146 -3.02 14.45 -0.55
CA TRP A 146 -3.17 13.22 0.21
C TRP A 146 -3.15 13.51 1.71
N ASN A 147 -4.25 13.19 2.39
CA ASN A 147 -4.40 13.40 3.82
C ASN A 147 -4.04 12.14 4.63
N ALA A 148 -4.13 12.24 5.96
CA ALA A 148 -3.87 11.12 6.86
C ALA A 148 -4.72 9.88 6.55
N SER A 149 -6.01 10.07 6.22
CA SER A 149 -6.96 9.00 5.92
C SER A 149 -6.68 8.29 4.59
N ASP A 150 -6.29 9.03 3.57
CA ASP A 150 -5.85 8.44 2.30
C ASP A 150 -4.62 7.56 2.52
N VAL A 151 -3.59 8.09 3.21
CA VAL A 151 -2.35 7.37 3.52
C VAL A 151 -2.66 6.13 4.34
N ARG A 152 -3.36 6.28 5.46
CA ARG A 152 -3.76 5.18 6.35
C ARG A 152 -4.51 4.08 5.59
N THR A 153 -5.43 4.44 4.70
CA THR A 153 -6.18 3.47 3.90
C THR A 153 -5.29 2.59 3.04
N GLY A 154 -4.32 3.17 2.34
CA GLY A 154 -3.34 2.39 1.57
C GLY A 154 -2.51 1.44 2.46
N LEU A 155 -2.05 1.91 3.62
CA LEU A 155 -1.21 1.11 4.52
C LEU A 155 -1.98 -0.07 5.15
N TYR A 156 -3.22 0.15 5.60
CA TYR A 156 -4.08 -0.93 6.08
C TYR A 156 -4.42 -1.91 4.98
N HIS A 157 -4.73 -1.44 3.77
CA HIS A 157 -4.97 -2.33 2.63
C HIS A 157 -3.75 -3.18 2.29
N GLY A 158 -2.54 -2.62 2.39
CA GLY A 158 -1.30 -3.36 2.19
C GLY A 158 -1.10 -4.47 3.24
N VAL A 159 -1.11 -4.10 4.53
CA VAL A 159 -0.87 -5.06 5.63
C VAL A 159 -1.96 -6.13 5.70
N TYR A 160 -3.23 -5.73 5.70
CA TYR A 160 -4.36 -6.66 5.77
C TYR A 160 -4.71 -7.27 4.40
N GLY A 161 -4.00 -6.86 3.34
CA GLY A 161 -3.91 -7.55 2.05
C GLY A 161 -2.73 -8.53 1.96
N GLY A 162 -1.92 -8.64 3.03
CA GLY A 162 -0.89 -9.65 3.17
C GLY A 162 0.55 -9.19 2.90
N ALA A 163 0.83 -7.89 2.92
CA ALA A 163 2.19 -7.36 2.93
C ALA A 163 2.90 -7.64 4.26
N THR A 164 4.22 -7.79 4.24
CA THR A 164 5.03 -8.07 5.45
C THR A 164 5.23 -6.87 6.36
N GLY A 165 4.77 -5.70 5.92
CA GLY A 165 4.96 -4.42 6.59
C GLY A 165 4.54 -3.29 5.65
N PHE A 166 4.98 -2.08 5.96
CA PHE A 166 4.73 -0.89 5.14
C PHE A 166 5.80 0.15 5.44
N THR A 167 5.92 1.13 4.55
CA THR A 167 6.63 2.39 4.80
C THR A 167 5.63 3.54 4.81
N TYR A 168 5.94 4.58 5.58
CA TYR A 168 5.21 5.84 5.56
C TYR A 168 6.12 6.92 4.99
N GLY A 169 5.55 7.83 4.22
CA GLY A 169 6.25 9.00 3.75
C GLY A 169 5.40 10.26 3.86
N CYS A 170 6.09 11.38 4.09
CA CYS A 170 5.51 12.72 4.13
C CYS A 170 6.34 13.61 3.21
N ASN A 171 5.68 14.45 2.41
CA ASN A 171 6.32 15.18 1.33
C ASN A 171 7.47 16.08 1.82
N SER A 172 7.29 16.78 2.95
CA SER A 172 8.33 17.64 3.51
C SER A 172 9.41 16.84 4.23
N VAL A 173 9.06 15.71 4.86
CA VAL A 173 9.98 14.91 5.69
C VAL A 173 11.04 14.21 4.85
N TRP A 174 10.67 13.53 3.77
CA TRP A 174 11.66 12.83 2.93
C TRP A 174 12.64 13.82 2.26
N GLN A 175 12.16 15.04 1.98
CA GLN A 175 12.97 16.13 1.44
C GLN A 175 13.84 16.81 2.50
N MET A 176 13.56 16.61 3.80
CA MET A 176 14.07 17.45 4.89
C MET A 176 13.79 18.95 4.67
N TYR A 177 12.62 19.27 4.08
CA TYR A 177 12.25 20.63 3.71
C TYR A 177 12.04 21.53 4.91
N GLU A 178 12.59 22.73 4.85
CA GLU A 178 12.44 23.76 5.86
C GLU A 178 12.21 25.10 5.15
N PRO A 179 11.24 25.93 5.59
CA PRO A 179 11.01 27.21 4.95
C PRO A 179 12.19 28.13 5.26
N ARG A 180 12.48 29.04 4.33
CA ARG A 180 13.62 29.96 4.42
C ARG A 180 13.73 30.70 5.75
N ALA A 181 12.58 31.05 6.35
CA ALA A 181 12.50 31.76 7.63
C ALA A 181 13.03 30.96 8.83
N ASP A 182 13.04 29.62 8.74
CA ASP A 182 13.43 28.72 9.82
C ASP A 182 14.87 28.18 9.64
N LEU A 183 15.58 28.68 8.62
CA LEU A 183 16.97 28.33 8.33
C LEU A 183 17.95 29.30 8.99
N VAL A 184 19.13 28.77 9.36
CA VAL A 184 20.21 29.56 9.98
C VAL A 184 20.85 30.57 9.01
N SER A 185 20.75 30.34 7.70
CA SER A 185 21.21 31.25 6.65
C SER A 185 20.67 30.84 5.28
N ASP A 186 20.72 31.76 4.32
CA ASP A 186 20.36 31.49 2.92
C ASP A 186 21.29 30.48 2.22
N ALA A 187 22.48 30.20 2.76
CA ALA A 187 23.45 29.28 2.15
C ALA A 187 22.99 27.82 2.15
N VAL A 188 22.02 27.46 3.00
CA VAL A 188 21.45 26.11 3.11
C VAL A 188 20.02 26.04 2.57
N TYR A 189 19.52 27.11 1.98
CA TYR A 189 18.21 27.15 1.37
C TYR A 189 18.21 26.48 0.00
N TYR A 190 17.15 25.73 -0.29
CA TYR A 190 16.80 25.25 -1.62
C TYR A 190 15.32 25.51 -1.86
N ASP A 191 14.97 25.77 -3.13
CA ASP A 191 13.57 26.00 -3.50
C ASP A 191 12.73 24.72 -3.30
N PRO A 192 11.45 24.86 -2.89
CA PRO A 192 10.55 23.71 -2.75
C PRO A 192 10.53 22.89 -4.04
N GLN A 193 10.82 21.60 -3.93
CA GLN A 193 10.77 20.68 -5.06
C GLN A 193 9.42 20.00 -5.11
N ILE A 194 9.02 19.58 -6.32
CA ILE A 194 7.86 18.69 -6.51
C ILE A 194 6.59 19.26 -5.85
N ASN A 195 6.38 20.58 -6.03
CA ASN A 195 5.23 21.32 -5.49
C ASN A 195 5.06 21.20 -3.96
N GLN A 196 6.17 21.03 -3.22
CA GLN A 196 6.18 21.14 -1.77
C GLN A 196 5.65 22.51 -1.32
N ASN A 197 4.81 22.50 -0.27
CA ASN A 197 4.34 23.73 0.36
C ASN A 197 5.53 24.52 0.94
N ALA A 198 5.73 25.73 0.44
CA ALA A 198 6.84 26.63 0.83
C ALA A 198 6.79 27.08 2.31
N THR A 199 5.69 26.80 3.02
CA THR A 199 5.54 27.05 4.46
C THR A 199 5.61 25.77 5.31
N GLY A 200 5.69 24.60 4.67
CA GLY A 200 5.85 23.30 5.33
C GLY A 200 7.24 23.15 5.96
N SER A 201 7.38 22.24 6.91
CA SER A 201 8.64 22.01 7.65
C SER A 201 8.70 20.58 8.10
N TRP A 202 9.76 19.84 7.74
CA TRP A 202 9.95 18.46 8.15
C TRP A 202 9.92 18.28 9.66
N ARG A 203 10.40 19.28 10.41
CA ARG A 203 10.44 19.25 11.89
C ARG A 203 9.05 19.33 12.51
N ARG A 204 8.12 20.00 11.83
CA ARG A 204 6.71 20.07 12.24
C ARG A 204 5.94 18.87 11.69
N ASP A 205 6.19 18.53 10.44
CA ASP A 205 5.41 17.56 9.68
C ASP A 205 5.74 16.09 10.02
N ILE A 206 6.84 15.83 10.75
CA ILE A 206 7.06 14.53 11.41
C ILE A 206 5.95 14.20 12.44
N TYR A 207 5.16 15.21 12.85
CA TYR A 207 4.00 15.08 13.72
C TYR A 207 2.67 15.30 12.99
N LEU A 208 2.63 15.18 11.66
CA LEU A 208 1.35 15.12 10.93
C LEU A 208 0.47 13.99 11.46
N GLU A 209 -0.84 14.14 11.27
CA GLU A 209 -1.83 13.22 11.82
C GLU A 209 -1.53 11.78 11.39
N GLY A 210 -1.31 11.53 10.10
CA GLY A 210 -0.97 10.19 9.60
C GLY A 210 0.32 9.65 10.22
N ALA A 211 1.38 10.46 10.29
CA ALA A 211 2.65 10.10 10.96
C ALA A 211 2.44 9.60 12.41
N THR A 212 1.48 10.16 13.14
CA THR A 212 1.16 9.72 14.50
C THR A 212 0.23 8.50 14.55
N GLN A 213 -0.54 8.24 13.50
CA GLN A 213 -1.51 7.14 13.42
C GLN A 213 -0.90 5.84 12.89
N ILE A 214 0.13 5.88 12.04
CA ILE A 214 0.70 4.68 11.40
C ILE A 214 1.19 3.61 12.39
N GLN A 215 1.57 4.01 13.60
CA GLN A 215 1.94 3.06 14.66
C GLN A 215 0.81 2.07 15.00
N TYR A 216 -0.44 2.42 14.70
CA TYR A 216 -1.62 1.60 14.98
C TYR A 216 -1.88 0.54 13.90
N VAL A 217 -1.30 0.65 12.70
CA VAL A 217 -1.53 -0.28 11.58
C VAL A 217 -1.27 -1.73 11.99
N THR A 218 -0.16 -1.97 12.70
CA THR A 218 0.24 -3.32 13.15
C THR A 218 -0.15 -3.64 14.59
N LYS A 219 -0.73 -2.70 15.33
CA LYS A 219 -1.08 -2.89 16.76
C LYS A 219 -1.95 -4.14 17.01
N PRO A 220 -2.95 -4.48 16.16
CA PRO A 220 -3.71 -5.72 16.30
C PRO A 220 -2.91 -7.02 16.11
N LEU A 221 -1.70 -6.93 15.53
CA LEU A 221 -0.82 -8.07 15.22
C LEU A 221 0.37 -8.18 16.20
N GLN A 222 0.71 -7.11 16.92
CA GLN A 222 1.94 -7.00 17.73
C GLN A 222 2.06 -8.03 18.88
N ASN A 223 0.95 -8.55 19.39
CA ASN A 223 0.96 -9.53 20.48
C ASN A 223 0.95 -11.00 20.00
N LEU A 224 0.99 -11.22 18.68
CA LEU A 224 1.03 -12.56 18.11
C LEU A 224 2.46 -13.09 18.08
N THR A 225 2.61 -14.41 18.25
CA THR A 225 3.91 -15.06 18.04
C THR A 225 4.22 -15.13 16.55
N THR A 226 5.51 -15.24 16.19
CA THR A 226 5.94 -15.46 14.80
C THR A 226 5.21 -16.64 14.16
N ALA A 227 5.04 -17.75 14.90
CA ALA A 227 4.33 -18.92 14.41
C ALA A 227 2.86 -18.63 14.04
N VAL A 228 2.18 -17.73 14.77
CA VAL A 228 0.80 -17.31 14.42
C VAL A 228 0.82 -16.35 13.23
N LEU A 229 1.73 -15.37 13.21
CA LEU A 229 1.88 -14.42 12.11
C LEU A 229 2.11 -15.13 10.76
N GLU A 230 2.93 -16.18 10.75
CA GLU A 230 3.22 -17.01 9.58
C GLU A 230 2.02 -17.85 9.09
N THR A 231 0.94 -17.92 9.87
CA THR A 231 -0.33 -18.53 9.44
C THR A 231 -1.30 -17.55 8.78
N LEU A 232 -1.01 -16.25 8.80
CA LEU A 232 -1.92 -15.25 8.25
C LEU A 232 -1.86 -15.23 6.72
N GLU A 233 -3.02 -15.24 6.07
CA GLU A 233 -3.18 -15.21 4.62
C GLU A 233 -4.40 -14.37 4.21
N PRO A 234 -4.36 -13.67 3.06
CA PRO A 234 -5.50 -13.00 2.50
C PRO A 234 -6.59 -14.02 2.16
N ALA A 235 -7.84 -13.68 2.45
CA ALA A 235 -8.99 -14.56 2.21
C ALA A 235 -10.24 -13.76 1.81
N ARG A 236 -10.10 -12.90 0.80
CA ARG A 236 -11.19 -12.01 0.34
C ARG A 236 -12.38 -12.79 -0.24
N GLU A 237 -12.20 -14.04 -0.63
CA GLU A 237 -13.28 -14.96 -1.02
C GLU A 237 -14.31 -15.21 0.10
N LEU A 238 -13.97 -14.94 1.36
CA LEU A 238 -14.89 -15.04 2.49
C LEU A 238 -15.82 -13.82 2.63
N LEU A 239 -15.54 -12.73 1.90
CA LEU A 239 -16.33 -11.52 1.93
C LEU A 239 -17.63 -11.70 1.12
N ALA A 240 -18.74 -11.22 1.69
CA ALA A 240 -20.00 -11.04 0.98
C ALA A 240 -20.62 -9.68 1.31
N SER A 241 -21.59 -9.21 0.52
CA SER A 241 -22.42 -8.07 0.91
C SER A 241 -23.26 -8.38 2.15
N THR A 242 -23.83 -7.42 2.87
CA THR A 242 -24.83 -7.71 3.92
C THR A 242 -26.15 -8.23 3.36
N SER A 243 -26.96 -8.90 4.19
CA SER A 243 -28.27 -9.45 3.78
C SER A 243 -29.24 -8.39 3.27
N THR A 244 -29.09 -7.15 3.76
CA THR A 244 -29.91 -5.98 3.41
C THR A 244 -29.30 -5.13 2.30
N HIS A 245 -28.13 -5.49 1.78
CA HIS A 245 -27.42 -4.70 0.77
C HIS A 245 -28.11 -4.74 -0.59
N THR A 246 -28.46 -3.57 -1.11
CA THR A 246 -29.17 -3.43 -2.39
C THR A 246 -28.31 -2.80 -3.49
N GLY A 247 -27.09 -2.37 -3.18
CA GLY A 247 -26.16 -1.71 -4.10
C GLY A 247 -25.24 -2.68 -4.84
N LYS A 248 -24.14 -2.14 -5.39
CA LYS A 248 -23.03 -2.94 -5.94
C LYS A 248 -22.49 -3.89 -4.87
N SER A 249 -22.20 -5.13 -5.23
CA SER A 249 -21.65 -6.12 -4.32
C SER A 249 -20.39 -5.60 -3.61
N ALA A 250 -20.24 -5.89 -2.32
CA ALA A 250 -19.04 -5.52 -1.56
C ALA A 250 -17.75 -6.10 -2.18
N ASN A 251 -17.86 -7.25 -2.85
CA ASN A 251 -16.74 -7.87 -3.57
C ASN A 251 -16.22 -7.03 -4.75
N THR A 252 -17.08 -6.17 -5.33
CA THR A 252 -16.71 -5.29 -6.44
C THR A 252 -16.30 -3.90 -5.99
N TYR A 253 -16.10 -3.67 -4.69
CA TYR A 253 -15.56 -2.39 -4.21
C TYR A 253 -14.06 -2.30 -4.53
N GLU A 254 -13.68 -1.14 -5.05
CA GLU A 254 -12.35 -0.80 -5.53
C GLU A 254 -11.91 0.57 -5.01
N GLY A 255 -10.69 0.98 -5.35
CA GLY A 255 -10.04 2.17 -4.80
C GLY A 255 -10.06 2.15 -3.27
N THR A 256 -10.33 3.32 -2.68
CA THR A 256 -10.40 3.50 -1.22
C THR A 256 -11.57 2.78 -0.54
N ARG A 257 -12.53 2.22 -1.30
CA ARG A 257 -13.67 1.45 -0.76
C ARG A 257 -13.44 -0.05 -0.73
N TYR A 258 -12.30 -0.52 -1.21
CA TYR A 258 -11.91 -1.93 -1.14
C TYR A 258 -12.02 -2.45 0.31
N ILE A 259 -12.27 -3.75 0.48
CA ILE A 259 -12.30 -4.40 1.80
C ILE A 259 -11.24 -5.49 1.85
N SER A 260 -10.20 -5.30 2.66
CA SER A 260 -9.15 -6.30 2.85
C SER A 260 -9.57 -7.34 3.89
N VAL A 261 -9.28 -8.60 3.64
CA VAL A 261 -9.57 -9.72 4.56
C VAL A 261 -8.29 -10.51 4.76
N LEU A 262 -7.75 -10.51 5.98
CA LEU A 262 -6.61 -11.31 6.41
C LEU A 262 -7.07 -12.29 7.50
N VAL A 263 -6.70 -13.55 7.38
CA VAL A 263 -7.16 -14.59 8.30
C VAL A 263 -6.03 -15.57 8.60
N SER A 264 -6.10 -16.22 9.75
CA SER A 264 -5.27 -17.40 10.02
C SER A 264 -5.68 -18.60 9.14
N ARG A 265 -4.73 -19.49 8.83
CA ARG A 265 -4.99 -20.79 8.17
C ARG A 265 -5.99 -21.66 8.92
N ASN A 266 -5.94 -21.63 10.26
CA ASN A 266 -6.87 -22.36 11.11
C ASN A 266 -8.26 -21.69 11.18
N ARG A 267 -8.40 -20.50 10.56
CA ARG A 267 -9.63 -19.72 10.54
C ARG A 267 -10.12 -19.42 11.96
N ASP A 268 -9.21 -19.21 12.93
CA ASP A 268 -9.50 -18.82 14.32
C ASP A 268 -9.39 -17.31 14.55
N ARG A 269 -8.60 -16.63 13.72
CA ARG A 269 -8.41 -15.17 13.69
C ARG A 269 -8.76 -14.59 12.34
N TYR A 270 -9.47 -13.47 12.35
CA TYR A 270 -9.86 -12.70 11.19
C TYR A 270 -9.62 -11.20 11.44
N TYR A 271 -9.11 -10.54 10.42
CA TYR A 271 -8.87 -9.10 10.37
C TYR A 271 -9.49 -8.58 9.09
N VAL A 272 -10.52 -7.74 9.20
CA VAL A 272 -11.23 -7.21 8.03
C VAL A 272 -11.22 -5.70 8.05
N TYR A 273 -10.51 -5.10 7.10
CA TYR A 273 -10.36 -3.66 7.01
C TYR A 273 -11.30 -3.09 5.94
N THR A 274 -12.11 -2.10 6.33
CA THR A 274 -13.00 -1.35 5.45
C THR A 274 -12.62 0.13 5.49
N GLY A 275 -12.20 0.69 4.36
CA GLY A 275 -11.67 2.06 4.30
C GLY A 275 -12.73 3.15 4.39
N HIS A 276 -14.01 2.83 4.17
CA HIS A 276 -15.12 3.78 4.18
C HIS A 276 -16.21 3.44 5.21
N GLY A 277 -15.94 2.49 6.10
CA GLY A 277 -16.92 2.00 7.06
C GLY A 277 -18.07 1.22 6.42
N ASP A 278 -17.87 0.75 5.19
CA ASP A 278 -18.85 -0.08 4.49
C ASP A 278 -19.13 -1.36 5.28
N ALA A 279 -20.42 -1.65 5.51
CA ALA A 279 -20.86 -2.88 6.14
C ALA A 279 -20.67 -4.07 5.18
N PHE A 280 -20.34 -5.23 5.74
CA PHE A 280 -20.08 -6.44 4.98
C PHE A 280 -20.60 -7.66 5.73
N SER A 281 -20.64 -8.81 5.07
CA SER A 281 -20.73 -10.10 5.75
C SER A 281 -19.46 -10.91 5.58
N LEU A 282 -19.23 -11.82 6.53
CA LEU A 282 -18.28 -12.91 6.37
C LEU A 282 -18.98 -14.25 6.27
N GLU A 283 -18.52 -15.07 5.35
CA GLU A 283 -18.83 -16.49 5.25
C GLU A 283 -17.93 -17.29 6.20
N LEU A 284 -18.43 -17.54 7.41
CA LEU A 284 -17.69 -18.21 8.46
C LEU A 284 -17.97 -19.71 8.45
N SER A 285 -16.90 -20.51 8.33
CA SER A 285 -16.99 -21.97 8.41
C SER A 285 -17.00 -22.45 9.86
N LYS A 286 -17.72 -23.54 10.10
CA LYS A 286 -17.86 -24.20 11.40
C LYS A 286 -16.55 -24.76 11.98
N GLY A 287 -15.51 -25.00 11.18
CA GLY A 287 -14.45 -25.91 11.62
C GLY A 287 -15.03 -27.28 12.00
N SER A 288 -14.74 -27.79 13.20
CA SER A 288 -15.22 -29.10 13.68
C SER A 288 -16.56 -29.10 14.44
N GLY A 289 -17.25 -27.95 14.61
CA GLY A 289 -18.51 -27.87 15.35
C GLY A 289 -19.09 -26.45 15.45
N ALA A 290 -20.11 -26.24 16.29
CA ALA A 290 -20.50 -24.87 16.64
C ALA A 290 -19.31 -24.16 17.31
N ARG A 291 -19.12 -22.87 17.03
CA ARG A 291 -18.01 -22.07 17.57
C ARG A 291 -18.52 -20.71 18.01
N THR A 292 -18.05 -20.28 19.18
CA THR A 292 -18.35 -18.97 19.76
C THR A 292 -17.06 -18.20 19.84
N GLY A 293 -17.05 -16.99 19.30
CA GLY A 293 -15.92 -16.09 19.29
C GLY A 293 -16.28 -14.70 19.79
N THR A 294 -15.31 -13.81 19.68
CA THR A 294 -15.44 -12.41 20.05
C THR A 294 -15.06 -11.51 18.87
N GLY A 295 -15.91 -10.54 18.57
CA GLY A 295 -15.65 -9.49 17.59
C GLY A 295 -15.49 -8.13 18.27
N ARG A 296 -14.51 -7.34 17.82
CA ARG A 296 -14.30 -5.95 18.24
C ARG A 296 -13.91 -5.10 17.04
N TRP A 297 -14.37 -3.86 16.99
CA TRP A 297 -13.87 -2.89 16.03
C TRP A 297 -12.64 -2.19 16.60
N PHE A 298 -11.59 -2.13 15.81
CA PHE A 298 -10.38 -1.37 16.07
C PHE A 298 -10.41 -0.09 15.22
N SER A 299 -10.19 1.04 15.86
CA SER A 299 -10.15 2.36 15.23
C SER A 299 -8.72 2.69 14.77
N PRO A 300 -8.48 2.82 13.45
CA PRO A 300 -7.17 3.18 12.91
C PRO A 300 -6.69 4.59 13.32
N ARG A 301 -7.62 5.48 13.70
CA ARG A 301 -7.35 6.88 14.04
C ARG A 301 -6.70 7.08 15.40
N ASP A 302 -6.98 6.21 16.36
CA ASP A 302 -6.56 6.36 17.77
C ASP A 302 -6.07 5.05 18.40
N GLY A 303 -6.11 3.95 17.65
CA GLY A 303 -5.68 2.64 18.08
C GLY A 303 -6.53 2.04 19.22
N GLN A 304 -7.78 2.49 19.38
CA GLN A 304 -8.70 1.99 20.40
C GLN A 304 -9.61 0.88 19.87
N TYR A 305 -10.06 0.02 20.80
CA TYR A 305 -11.06 -1.02 20.51
C TYR A 305 -12.43 -0.60 21.06
N THR A 306 -13.49 -0.93 20.32
CA THR A 306 -14.86 -0.86 20.82
C THR A 306 -15.14 -1.95 21.85
N GLU A 307 -16.36 -1.93 22.41
CA GLU A 307 -16.89 -3.02 23.22
C GLU A 307 -16.86 -4.35 22.44
N THR A 308 -16.69 -5.45 23.18
CA THR A 308 -16.69 -6.80 22.64
C THR A 308 -18.11 -7.28 22.40
N ALA A 309 -18.35 -7.78 21.19
CA ALA A 309 -19.56 -8.52 20.85
C ALA A 309 -19.25 -10.03 20.77
N THR A 310 -20.16 -10.86 21.26
CA THR A 310 -20.12 -12.31 21.03
C THR A 310 -20.53 -12.60 19.58
N VAL A 311 -19.80 -13.49 18.92
CA VAL A 311 -20.10 -13.96 17.57
C VAL A 311 -20.29 -15.48 17.63
N ASP A 312 -21.53 -15.91 17.46
CA ASP A 312 -21.89 -17.33 17.43
C ASP A 312 -22.02 -17.82 15.99
N VAL A 313 -21.28 -18.87 15.67
CA VAL A 313 -21.44 -19.61 14.41
C VAL A 313 -22.13 -20.93 14.75
N PRO A 314 -23.42 -21.07 14.40
CA PRO A 314 -24.23 -22.23 14.78
C PRO A 314 -23.76 -23.53 14.10
N GLU A 315 -24.21 -24.65 14.64
CA GLU A 315 -23.98 -25.97 14.05
C GLU A 315 -24.70 -26.08 12.69
N GLY A 316 -23.95 -26.24 11.59
CA GLY A 316 -24.52 -26.23 10.24
C GLY A 316 -23.50 -26.08 9.10
N ASN A 317 -23.95 -25.60 7.93
CA ASN A 317 -23.09 -25.19 6.81
C ASN A 317 -22.44 -23.81 7.10
N THR A 318 -21.65 -23.29 6.15
CA THR A 318 -21.13 -21.92 6.16
C THR A 318 -22.22 -20.92 6.60
N THR A 319 -21.93 -20.15 7.65
CA THR A 319 -22.85 -19.13 8.17
C THR A 319 -22.39 -17.76 7.71
N ARG A 320 -23.30 -17.02 7.11
CA ARG A 320 -23.07 -15.61 6.76
C ARG A 320 -23.46 -14.74 7.95
N ILE A 321 -22.50 -13.96 8.45
CA ILE A 321 -22.72 -13.03 9.57
C ILE A 321 -22.45 -11.60 9.09
N ASP A 322 -23.41 -10.71 9.32
CA ASP A 322 -23.33 -9.30 8.96
C ASP A 322 -22.55 -8.51 10.03
N PHE A 323 -21.63 -7.66 9.60
CA PHE A 323 -20.82 -6.78 10.43
C PHE A 323 -21.01 -5.33 9.96
N THR A 324 -21.45 -4.47 10.88
CA THR A 324 -21.64 -3.04 10.64
C THR A 324 -20.64 -2.24 11.46
N PRO A 325 -19.73 -1.48 10.81
CA PRO A 325 -18.80 -0.60 11.51
C PRO A 325 -19.51 0.52 12.30
N PRO A 326 -18.86 1.10 13.33
CA PRO A 326 -19.44 2.17 14.14
C PRO A 326 -19.79 3.46 13.37
N SER A 327 -19.07 3.76 12.29
CA SER A 327 -19.35 4.89 11.39
C SER A 327 -19.10 4.48 9.93
N SER A 328 -19.63 5.25 8.99
CA SER A 328 -19.49 4.98 7.55
C SER A 328 -19.76 6.21 6.69
N GLY A 329 -19.26 6.17 5.45
CA GLY A 329 -19.63 7.12 4.40
C GLY A 329 -18.47 7.90 3.79
N SER A 330 -17.28 7.86 4.38
CA SER A 330 -16.10 8.55 3.88
C SER A 330 -14.80 7.83 4.23
N VAL A 331 -13.68 8.24 3.62
CA VAL A 331 -12.34 7.72 3.94
C VAL A 331 -11.92 7.97 5.39
N ASP A 332 -12.58 8.91 6.10
CA ASP A 332 -12.34 9.17 7.52
C ASP A 332 -13.05 8.15 8.44
N ASP A 333 -13.97 7.35 7.89
CA ASP A 333 -14.78 6.35 8.59
C ASP A 333 -14.21 4.94 8.48
N ASP A 334 -12.89 4.79 8.41
CA ASP A 334 -12.25 3.49 8.29
C ASP A 334 -12.26 2.67 9.59
N TRP A 335 -12.40 1.34 9.46
CA TRP A 335 -12.46 0.44 10.61
C TRP A 335 -11.80 -0.90 10.30
N LEU A 336 -11.20 -1.51 11.32
CA LEU A 336 -10.72 -2.89 11.27
C LEU A 336 -11.55 -3.75 12.22
N LEU A 337 -12.25 -4.75 11.69
CA LEU A 337 -12.82 -5.82 12.51
C LEU A 337 -11.70 -6.76 12.95
N VAL A 338 -11.62 -7.01 14.26
CA VAL A 338 -10.82 -8.10 14.83
C VAL A 338 -11.78 -9.15 15.39
N LEU A 339 -11.74 -10.35 14.82
CA LEU A 339 -12.59 -11.47 15.19
C LEU A 339 -11.73 -12.68 15.56
N GLU A 340 -11.95 -13.21 16.76
CA GLU A 340 -11.20 -14.32 17.36
C GLU A 340 -12.17 -15.39 17.85
N PHE A 341 -11.77 -16.66 17.80
CA PHE A 341 -12.57 -17.81 18.20
C PHE A 341 -11.77 -18.82 19.03
#